data_AF-A0A349MI10-F1
#
_entry.id   AF-A0A349MI10-F1
#
_cell.length_a   1.000
_cell.length_b   1.000
_cell.length_c   1.000
_cell.angle_alpha   90.00
_cell.angle_beta   90.00
_cell.angle_gamma   90.00
#
_symmetry.space_group_name_H-M   'P 1'
#
loop_
_entity.id
_entity.type
_entity.pdbx_description
1 polymer ?
#
loop_
_entity_poly.entity_id
_entity_poly.type
_entity_poly.pdbx_seq_one_letter_code
_entity_poly.pdbx_strand_id
1 'polypeptide(L)'
;MVGSHPDKKIVSLQELGQQAQRYREEGFHVVLCHGTFDLLHPGHIRHLTKAKEFGDRLLVTVTADRFVKKGPGRPVFPGTLRAESLAALAVVDGVAIVEDVTAIPAIQTIRPKVYAKGSDYVDAKDDISGNIRREQAEVHGVGGEVRFTDGITFSSSRLINQYLDVFTPETQAYLNDFKSIYNEKKLIESVQSLSSKKVLVFGEAIIDEYCLTTPLGLTGKSNTSLACRYIETEQYAGGSLAVANHLAGFVNQVGLITGVGRDERQNSFMKNALAENIAEHFFHFETAPTLLKRRFVDADITKLFEVYYQDPNPTSPQLEADICQWIADHAGSYDAVVVADYGNGLISPAMVEAISKHARFMAVNTQVNSGNHCHHVIHRYPRADFISLNECEVRLATHNRHAPMERLARDIGHRLSARWIAITRGMKGAVMLDIASGKTYDAPPLSTRVVDRVGAGDAFLSLAGLCLAGDLPPDVALFIGSVAAAIDVQIVCNRESIHPVTLFKYVSTLMK
;
A
#
# COMPACT_ATOMS: atom_id res chain seq x y z
N MET A 1 -20.92 -21.95 -40.79
CA MET A 1 -20.94 -20.97 -39.69
C MET A 1 -19.64 -20.19 -39.74
N VAL A 2 -19.68 -18.94 -40.21
CA VAL A 2 -18.50 -18.07 -40.23
C VAL A 2 -18.33 -17.54 -38.80
N GLY A 3 -17.30 -17.99 -38.10
CA GLY A 3 -16.98 -17.49 -36.77
C GLY A 3 -16.79 -15.97 -36.83
N SER A 4 -17.53 -15.21 -36.02
CA SER A 4 -17.35 -13.78 -35.89
C SER A 4 -15.90 -13.47 -35.49
N HIS A 5 -15.22 -12.58 -36.21
CA HIS A 5 -13.90 -12.07 -35.83
C HIS A 5 -13.91 -11.58 -34.36
N PRO A 6 -12.90 -11.90 -33.54
CA PRO A 6 -12.84 -11.51 -32.12
C PRO A 6 -13.06 -10.01 -31.89
N ASP A 7 -12.56 -9.15 -32.78
CA ASP A 7 -12.70 -7.69 -32.70
C ASP A 7 -14.17 -7.21 -32.68
N LYS A 8 -15.10 -7.98 -33.24
CA LYS A 8 -16.53 -7.61 -33.27
C LYS A 8 -17.24 -7.83 -31.93
N LYS A 9 -16.63 -8.57 -31.00
CA LYS A 9 -17.21 -8.85 -29.69
C LYS A 9 -16.72 -7.90 -28.61
N ILE A 10 -15.63 -7.17 -28.86
CA ILE A 10 -15.06 -6.24 -27.89
C ILE A 10 -15.69 -4.87 -28.11
N VAL A 11 -16.43 -4.38 -27.13
CA VAL A 11 -17.17 -3.11 -27.22
C VAL A 11 -17.05 -2.34 -25.89
N SER A 12 -17.43 -1.07 -25.90
CA SER A 12 -17.54 -0.30 -24.66
C SER A 12 -18.62 -0.87 -23.73
N LEU A 13 -18.55 -0.58 -22.43
CA LEU A 13 -19.54 -1.07 -21.48
C LEU A 13 -20.97 -0.61 -21.82
N GLN A 14 -21.12 0.60 -22.36
CA GLN A 14 -22.41 1.12 -22.80
C GLN A 14 -22.96 0.37 -24.02
N GLU A 15 -22.11 0.10 -25.02
CA GLU A 15 -22.50 -0.71 -26.19
C GLU A 15 -22.85 -2.15 -25.80
N LEU A 16 -22.10 -2.73 -24.85
CA LEU A 16 -22.41 -4.05 -24.30
C LEU A 16 -23.78 -4.06 -23.59
N GLY A 17 -24.13 -2.97 -22.89
CA GLY A 17 -25.45 -2.77 -22.30
C GLY A 17 -26.57 -2.70 -23.36
N GLN A 18 -26.34 -1.99 -24.47
CA GLN A 18 -27.29 -1.95 -25.59
C GLN A 18 -27.46 -3.33 -26.24
N GLN A 19 -26.37 -4.08 -26.41
CA GLN A 19 -26.41 -5.45 -26.91
C GLN A 19 -27.21 -6.35 -25.97
N ALA A 20 -26.99 -6.26 -24.66
CA ALA A 20 -27.74 -6.99 -23.65
C ALA A 20 -29.24 -6.64 -23.66
N GLN A 21 -29.59 -5.37 -23.87
CA GLN A 21 -30.98 -4.93 -24.00
C GLN A 21 -31.65 -5.56 -25.22
N ARG A 22 -31.01 -5.52 -26.39
CA ARG A 22 -31.53 -6.17 -27.60
C ARG A 22 -31.78 -7.66 -27.39
N TYR A 23 -30.83 -8.36 -26.75
CA TYR A 23 -31.02 -9.78 -26.43
C TYR A 23 -32.22 -10.03 -25.52
N ARG A 24 -32.47 -9.19 -24.51
CA ARG A 24 -33.66 -9.31 -23.68
C ARG A 24 -34.95 -9.03 -24.45
N GLU A 25 -34.96 -8.04 -25.34
CA GLU A 25 -36.11 -7.72 -26.21
C GLU A 25 -36.41 -8.87 -27.18
N GLU A 26 -35.38 -9.60 -27.62
CA GLU A 26 -35.47 -10.83 -28.41
C GLU A 26 -35.86 -12.08 -27.59
N GLY A 27 -36.01 -11.94 -26.26
CA GLY A 27 -36.41 -13.02 -25.36
C GLY A 27 -35.27 -13.91 -24.85
N PHE A 28 -34.01 -13.56 -25.11
CA PHE A 28 -32.85 -14.31 -24.63
C PHE A 28 -32.50 -13.99 -23.17
N HIS A 29 -32.11 -15.02 -22.41
CA HIS A 29 -31.53 -14.87 -21.08
C HIS A 29 -30.04 -14.49 -21.17
N VAL A 30 -29.72 -13.30 -20.67
CA VAL A 30 -28.34 -12.80 -20.61
C VAL A 30 -27.67 -13.26 -19.32
N VAL A 31 -26.51 -13.89 -19.47
CA VAL A 31 -25.58 -14.27 -18.41
C VAL A 31 -24.40 -13.32 -18.41
N LEU A 32 -23.96 -12.88 -17.22
CA LEU A 32 -22.76 -12.07 -17.04
C LEU A 32 -21.71 -12.83 -16.23
N CYS A 33 -20.47 -12.86 -16.72
CA CYS A 33 -19.29 -13.18 -15.92
C CYS A 33 -18.40 -11.94 -15.78
N HIS A 34 -17.79 -11.73 -14.61
CA HIS A 34 -16.85 -10.63 -14.40
C HIS A 34 -15.60 -11.10 -13.67
N GLY A 35 -14.43 -10.56 -14.05
CA GLY A 35 -13.21 -10.80 -13.31
C GLY A 35 -11.96 -10.23 -13.98
N THR A 36 -10.80 -10.55 -13.41
CA THR A 36 -9.51 -10.13 -13.98
C THR A 36 -9.12 -10.96 -15.20
N PHE A 37 -9.36 -12.28 -15.21
CA PHE A 37 -8.93 -13.19 -16.29
C PHE A 37 -7.48 -12.97 -16.75
N ASP A 38 -6.56 -12.89 -15.78
CA ASP A 38 -5.20 -12.43 -16.02
C ASP A 38 -4.46 -13.33 -17.03
N LEU A 39 -4.24 -14.59 -16.66
CA LEU A 39 -3.85 -15.64 -17.60
C LEU A 39 -5.06 -16.52 -17.88
N LEU A 40 -5.49 -16.57 -19.13
CA LEU A 40 -6.54 -17.50 -19.56
C LEU A 40 -6.00 -18.93 -19.50
N HIS A 41 -6.75 -19.83 -18.87
CA HIS A 41 -6.35 -21.23 -18.67
C HIS A 41 -7.59 -22.15 -18.72
N PRO A 42 -7.43 -23.48 -18.79
CA PRO A 42 -8.56 -24.41 -18.90
C PRO A 42 -9.63 -24.25 -17.82
N GLY A 43 -9.26 -23.87 -16.60
CA GLY A 43 -10.21 -23.51 -15.54
C GLY A 43 -11.20 -22.40 -15.93
N HIS A 44 -10.73 -21.29 -16.51
CA HIS A 44 -11.60 -20.21 -16.98
C HIS A 44 -12.48 -20.65 -18.15
N ILE A 45 -11.94 -21.43 -19.09
CA ILE A 45 -12.71 -21.94 -20.23
C ILE A 45 -13.87 -22.80 -19.71
N ARG A 46 -13.61 -23.73 -18.79
CA ARG A 46 -14.64 -24.57 -18.17
C ARG A 46 -15.68 -23.74 -17.39
N HIS A 47 -15.22 -22.75 -16.63
CA HIS A 47 -16.11 -21.83 -15.91
C HIS A 47 -17.06 -21.09 -16.87
N LEU A 48 -16.52 -20.49 -17.93
CA LEU A 48 -17.31 -19.74 -18.91
C LEU A 48 -18.24 -20.66 -19.72
N THR A 49 -17.80 -21.87 -20.08
CA THR A 49 -18.65 -22.88 -20.73
C THR A 49 -19.83 -23.26 -19.84
N LYS A 50 -19.61 -23.50 -18.55
CA LYS A 50 -20.71 -23.78 -17.60
C LYS A 50 -21.61 -22.57 -17.37
N ALA A 51 -21.04 -21.37 -17.28
CA ALA A 51 -21.82 -20.15 -17.13
C ALA A 51 -22.78 -19.94 -18.30
N LYS A 52 -22.34 -20.25 -19.53
CA LYS A 52 -23.19 -20.20 -20.72
C LYS A 52 -24.42 -21.11 -20.61
N GLU A 53 -24.36 -22.23 -19.90
CA GLU A 53 -25.51 -23.13 -19.71
C GLU A 53 -26.63 -22.51 -18.85
N PHE A 54 -26.36 -21.41 -18.14
CA PHE A 54 -27.37 -20.72 -17.33
C PHE A 54 -28.25 -19.74 -18.12
N GLY A 55 -28.01 -19.57 -19.43
CA GLY A 55 -28.82 -18.71 -20.28
C GLY A 55 -28.45 -18.86 -21.75
N ASP A 56 -28.85 -17.89 -22.58
CA ASP A 56 -28.70 -17.97 -24.02
C ASP A 56 -27.51 -17.16 -24.53
N ARG A 57 -27.15 -16.07 -23.83
CA ARG A 57 -26.10 -15.12 -24.23
C ARG A 57 -25.15 -14.86 -23.07
N LEU A 58 -23.87 -15.14 -23.24
CA LEU A 58 -22.84 -14.92 -22.22
C LEU A 58 -22.03 -13.68 -22.57
N LEU A 59 -22.17 -12.65 -21.74
CA LEU A 59 -21.35 -11.46 -21.78
C LEU A 59 -20.29 -11.55 -20.69
N VAL A 60 -19.07 -11.14 -21.00
CA VAL A 60 -17.95 -11.19 -20.05
C VAL A 60 -17.39 -9.79 -19.87
N THR A 61 -17.15 -9.37 -18.64
CA THR A 61 -16.49 -8.09 -18.38
C THR A 61 -15.17 -8.27 -17.63
N VAL A 62 -14.24 -7.39 -17.93
CA VAL A 62 -12.85 -7.47 -17.50
C VAL A 62 -12.48 -6.24 -16.68
N THR A 63 -11.94 -6.42 -15.47
CA THR A 63 -11.42 -5.29 -14.67
C THR A 63 -10.24 -4.62 -15.38
N ALA A 64 -10.28 -3.30 -15.53
CA ALA A 64 -9.17 -2.52 -16.13
C ALA A 64 -7.89 -2.61 -15.29
N ASP A 65 -6.72 -2.51 -15.94
CA ASP A 65 -5.41 -2.83 -15.34
C ASP A 65 -5.15 -2.09 -14.03
N ARG A 66 -5.45 -0.79 -13.99
CA ARG A 66 -5.25 0.07 -12.79
C ARG A 66 -6.05 -0.35 -11.56
N PHE A 67 -7.14 -1.12 -11.73
CA PHE A 67 -8.00 -1.57 -10.63
C PHE A 67 -7.70 -3.01 -10.19
N VAL A 68 -6.73 -3.68 -10.81
CA VAL A 68 -6.38 -5.07 -10.47
C VAL A 68 -5.43 -5.09 -9.27
N LYS A 69 -5.98 -5.31 -8.07
CA LYS A 69 -5.21 -5.48 -6.83
C LYS A 69 -4.93 -6.97 -6.54
N LYS A 70 -4.20 -7.65 -7.44
CA LYS A 70 -3.88 -9.11 -7.35
C LYS A 70 -2.44 -9.44 -6.94
N GLY A 71 -1.63 -8.47 -6.56
CA GLY A 71 -0.23 -8.67 -6.18
C GLY A 71 0.75 -8.04 -7.17
N PRO A 72 2.07 -8.20 -6.96
CA PRO A 72 3.09 -7.52 -7.75
C PRO A 72 3.16 -8.05 -9.18
N GLY A 73 3.35 -7.13 -10.12
CA GLY A 73 3.43 -7.47 -11.55
C GLY A 73 2.11 -7.95 -12.14
N ARG A 74 0.99 -7.66 -11.46
CA ARG A 74 -0.36 -8.06 -11.89
C ARG A 74 -1.18 -6.82 -12.31
N PRO A 75 -1.98 -6.90 -13.39
CA PRO A 75 -2.09 -8.07 -14.28
C PRO A 75 -0.85 -8.23 -15.14
N VAL A 76 -0.52 -9.46 -15.53
CA VAL A 76 0.60 -9.76 -16.43
C VAL A 76 0.24 -9.36 -17.86
N PHE A 77 -1.02 -9.59 -18.25
CA PHE A 77 -1.52 -9.26 -19.57
C PHE A 77 -2.37 -7.98 -19.51
N PRO A 78 -2.11 -6.98 -20.38
CA PRO A 78 -2.93 -5.79 -20.47
C PRO A 78 -4.41 -6.10 -20.72
N GLY A 79 -5.30 -5.21 -20.28
CA GLY A 79 -6.75 -5.38 -20.41
C GLY A 79 -7.23 -5.66 -21.82
N THR A 80 -6.56 -5.10 -22.82
CA THR A 80 -6.83 -5.34 -24.24
C THR A 80 -6.58 -6.80 -24.63
N LEU A 81 -5.40 -7.36 -24.32
CA LEU A 81 -5.07 -8.76 -24.61
C LEU A 81 -5.96 -9.75 -23.84
N ARG A 82 -6.32 -9.41 -22.60
CA ARG A 82 -7.27 -10.20 -21.79
C ARG A 82 -8.65 -10.22 -22.43
N ALA A 83 -9.14 -9.07 -22.91
CA ALA A 83 -10.42 -8.96 -23.61
C ALA A 83 -10.42 -9.72 -24.95
N GLU A 84 -9.35 -9.62 -25.73
CA GLU A 84 -9.14 -10.38 -26.98
C GLU A 84 -9.18 -11.88 -26.75
N SER A 85 -8.48 -12.36 -25.72
CA SER A 85 -8.45 -13.78 -25.36
C SER A 85 -9.84 -14.32 -25.00
N LEU A 86 -10.66 -13.53 -24.30
CA LEU A 86 -12.03 -13.89 -23.95
C LEU A 86 -12.97 -13.83 -25.16
N ALA A 87 -12.82 -12.81 -26.01
CA ALA A 87 -13.62 -12.65 -27.22
C ALA A 87 -13.41 -13.81 -28.22
N ALA A 88 -12.20 -14.37 -28.27
CA ALA A 88 -11.88 -15.53 -29.08
C ALA A 88 -12.64 -16.81 -28.67
N LEU A 89 -13.16 -16.89 -27.43
CA LEU A 89 -13.91 -18.05 -26.97
C LEU A 89 -15.28 -18.12 -27.67
N ALA A 90 -15.60 -19.29 -28.22
CA ALA A 90 -16.86 -19.52 -28.92
C ALA A 90 -18.10 -19.31 -28.03
N VAL A 91 -17.98 -19.58 -26.73
CA VAL A 91 -19.08 -19.44 -25.76
C VAL A 91 -19.38 -18.00 -25.36
N VAL A 92 -18.50 -17.04 -25.66
CA VAL A 92 -18.63 -15.63 -25.28
C VAL A 92 -19.25 -14.83 -26.44
N ASP A 93 -20.33 -14.10 -26.17
CA ASP A 93 -21.07 -13.28 -27.16
C ASP A 93 -20.65 -11.80 -27.16
N GLY A 94 -20.02 -11.31 -26.10
CA GLY A 94 -19.55 -9.93 -26.00
C GLY A 94 -18.62 -9.70 -24.81
N VAL A 95 -17.69 -8.75 -24.95
CA VAL A 95 -16.66 -8.43 -23.95
C VAL A 95 -16.54 -6.91 -23.78
N ALA A 96 -16.42 -6.45 -22.55
CA ALA A 96 -16.08 -5.05 -22.25
C ALA A 96 -15.09 -4.93 -21.08
N ILE A 97 -14.29 -3.87 -21.10
CA ILE A 97 -13.40 -3.50 -19.99
C ILE A 97 -14.17 -2.54 -19.06
N VAL A 98 -14.07 -2.80 -17.76
CA VAL A 98 -14.76 -2.05 -16.69
C VAL A 98 -13.72 -1.25 -15.91
N GLU A 99 -13.92 0.07 -15.89
CA GLU A 99 -13.09 1.03 -15.19
C GLU A 99 -13.54 1.22 -13.73
N ASP A 100 -13.70 0.10 -13.02
CA ASP A 100 -14.13 0.05 -11.62
C ASP A 100 -13.50 -1.16 -10.91
N VAL A 101 -13.36 -1.07 -9.59
CA VAL A 101 -12.85 -2.15 -8.73
C VAL A 101 -13.88 -3.30 -8.60
N THR A 102 -15.16 -3.01 -8.83
CA THR A 102 -16.29 -3.92 -8.64
C THR A 102 -17.00 -4.21 -9.96
N ALA A 103 -17.80 -5.29 -9.99
CA ALA A 103 -18.66 -5.57 -11.13
C ALA A 103 -19.93 -4.68 -11.18
N ILE A 104 -20.16 -3.80 -10.20
CA ILE A 104 -21.42 -3.07 -10.02
C ILE A 104 -21.82 -2.26 -11.27
N PRO A 105 -20.92 -1.45 -11.88
CA PRO A 105 -21.29 -0.71 -13.09
C PRO A 105 -21.69 -1.63 -14.24
N ALA A 106 -21.05 -2.81 -14.33
CA ALA A 106 -21.39 -3.79 -15.34
C ALA A 106 -22.75 -4.45 -15.07
N ILE A 107 -23.06 -4.79 -13.81
CA ILE A 107 -24.36 -5.36 -13.43
C ILE A 107 -25.48 -4.36 -13.71
N GLN A 108 -25.30 -3.08 -13.36
CA GLN A 108 -26.28 -2.02 -13.58
C GLN A 108 -26.55 -1.77 -15.07
N THR A 109 -25.49 -1.76 -15.87
CA THR A 109 -25.58 -1.50 -17.31
C THR A 109 -26.15 -2.70 -18.07
N ILE A 110 -25.69 -3.91 -17.74
CA ILE A 110 -26.05 -5.13 -18.46
C ILE A 110 -27.38 -5.68 -17.97
N ARG A 111 -27.76 -5.49 -16.70
CA ARG A 111 -28.97 -6.07 -16.07
C ARG A 111 -29.14 -7.57 -16.40
N PRO A 112 -28.15 -8.42 -16.04
CA PRO A 112 -28.16 -9.82 -16.42
C PRO A 112 -29.27 -10.59 -15.68
N LYS A 113 -29.80 -11.63 -16.32
CA LYS A 113 -30.70 -12.58 -15.64
C LYS A 113 -29.92 -13.46 -14.67
N VAL A 114 -28.70 -13.84 -15.05
CA VAL A 114 -27.79 -14.62 -14.22
C VAL A 114 -26.42 -13.95 -14.16
N TYR A 115 -25.89 -13.77 -12.96
CA TYR A 115 -24.49 -13.41 -12.74
C TYR A 115 -23.73 -14.64 -12.28
N ALA A 116 -22.86 -15.16 -13.14
CA ALA A 116 -22.13 -16.39 -12.90
C ALA A 116 -20.78 -16.11 -12.23
N LYS A 117 -20.48 -16.86 -11.16
CA LYS A 117 -19.22 -16.82 -10.42
C LYS A 117 -18.55 -18.19 -10.40
N GLY A 118 -17.22 -18.20 -10.39
CA GLY A 118 -16.43 -19.42 -10.25
C GLY A 118 -16.54 -20.02 -8.84
N SER A 119 -16.23 -21.31 -8.71
CA SER A 119 -16.25 -22.03 -7.42
C SER A 119 -15.25 -21.50 -6.39
N ASP A 120 -14.24 -20.73 -6.82
CA ASP A 120 -13.30 -19.99 -5.95
C ASP A 120 -13.99 -18.98 -5.00
N TYR A 121 -15.27 -18.71 -5.21
CA TYR A 121 -16.06 -17.71 -4.48
C TYR A 121 -17.25 -18.32 -3.73
N VAL A 122 -17.33 -19.65 -3.62
CA VAL A 122 -18.44 -20.35 -2.95
C VAL A 122 -18.40 -20.13 -1.43
N ASP A 123 -17.20 -20.02 -0.84
CA ASP A 123 -17.05 -19.66 0.57
C ASP A 123 -17.04 -18.13 0.75
N ALA A 124 -18.17 -17.57 1.18
CA ALA A 124 -18.30 -16.16 1.56
C ALA A 124 -17.35 -15.72 2.70
N LYS A 125 -16.59 -16.65 3.29
CA LYS A 125 -15.55 -16.42 4.31
C LYS A 125 -14.21 -15.96 3.71
N ASP A 126 -13.96 -16.22 2.42
CA ASP A 126 -12.71 -15.84 1.74
C ASP A 126 -12.79 -14.47 1.03
N ASP A 127 -13.97 -13.83 1.01
CA ASP A 127 -14.13 -12.45 0.51
C ASP A 127 -13.81 -11.43 1.59
N ILE A 128 -12.50 -11.22 1.79
CA ILE A 128 -11.95 -10.20 2.70
C ILE A 128 -12.46 -8.78 2.34
N SER A 129 -12.90 -8.53 1.09
CA SER A 129 -13.39 -7.22 0.63
C SER A 129 -14.87 -6.94 0.86
N GLY A 130 -15.71 -7.96 1.08
CA GLY A 130 -17.18 -7.81 1.13
C GLY A 130 -17.84 -7.40 -0.19
N ASN A 131 -17.08 -7.36 -1.29
CA ASN A 131 -17.57 -6.95 -2.61
C ASN A 131 -18.61 -7.93 -3.16
N ILE A 132 -18.51 -9.22 -2.85
CA ILE A 132 -19.42 -10.24 -3.35
C ILE A 132 -20.84 -10.01 -2.82
N ARG A 133 -20.98 -9.60 -1.56
CA ARG A 133 -22.31 -9.29 -0.99
C ARG A 133 -22.94 -8.07 -1.67
N ARG A 134 -22.13 -7.05 -1.97
CA ARG A 134 -22.60 -5.85 -2.70
C ARG A 134 -23.02 -6.20 -4.12
N GLU A 135 -22.21 -6.99 -4.83
CA GLU A 135 -22.54 -7.48 -6.17
C GLU A 135 -23.81 -8.35 -6.16
N GLN A 136 -23.98 -9.23 -5.17
CA GLN A 136 -25.20 -10.02 -4.99
C GLN A 136 -26.43 -9.14 -4.79
N ALA A 137 -26.35 -8.11 -3.94
CA ALA A 137 -27.45 -7.18 -3.72
C ALA A 137 -27.82 -6.45 -5.02
N GLU A 138 -26.82 -6.02 -5.79
CA GLU A 138 -27.04 -5.33 -7.06
C GLU A 138 -27.71 -6.24 -8.11
N VAL A 139 -27.26 -7.49 -8.21
CA VAL A 139 -27.85 -8.49 -9.14
C VAL A 139 -29.32 -8.73 -8.83
N HIS A 140 -29.69 -8.87 -7.56
CA HIS A 140 -31.10 -8.99 -7.16
C HIS A 140 -31.88 -7.71 -7.44
N GLY A 141 -31.28 -6.53 -7.23
CA GLY A 141 -31.89 -5.24 -7.52
C GLY A 141 -32.25 -5.04 -8.99
N VAL A 142 -31.48 -5.64 -9.90
CA VAL A 142 -31.79 -5.63 -11.35
C VAL A 142 -32.71 -6.79 -11.79
N GLY A 143 -33.17 -7.64 -10.86
CA GLY A 143 -34.07 -8.78 -11.12
C GLY A 143 -33.38 -10.06 -11.61
N GLY A 144 -32.05 -10.14 -11.45
CA GLY A 144 -31.24 -11.32 -11.74
C GLY A 144 -30.97 -12.18 -10.51
N GLU A 145 -30.23 -13.25 -10.70
CA GLU A 145 -29.75 -14.14 -9.63
C GLU A 145 -28.27 -14.47 -9.78
N VAL A 146 -27.60 -14.83 -8.68
CA VAL A 146 -26.20 -15.26 -8.71
C VAL A 146 -26.13 -16.79 -8.74
N ARG A 147 -25.37 -17.35 -9.69
CA ARG A 147 -25.12 -18.79 -9.79
C ARG A 147 -23.63 -19.11 -9.77
N PHE A 148 -23.27 -20.23 -9.15
CA PHE A 148 -21.89 -20.70 -9.09
C PHE A 148 -21.68 -21.87 -10.04
N THR A 149 -20.52 -21.92 -10.69
CA THR A 149 -20.16 -23.04 -11.56
C THR A 149 -19.29 -24.05 -10.80
N ASP A 150 -19.64 -25.33 -10.87
CA ASP A 150 -18.84 -26.38 -10.22
C ASP A 150 -17.63 -26.75 -11.10
N GLY A 151 -16.42 -26.84 -10.56
CA GLY A 151 -15.26 -27.27 -11.35
C GLY A 151 -13.93 -27.16 -10.63
N ILE A 152 -12.92 -27.87 -11.15
CA ILE A 152 -11.53 -27.76 -10.70
C ILE A 152 -11.06 -26.32 -10.97
N THR A 153 -10.70 -25.61 -9.91
CA THR A 153 -10.17 -24.26 -10.01
C THR A 153 -8.65 -24.30 -10.16
N PHE A 154 -8.19 -23.70 -11.26
CA PHE A 154 -6.81 -23.30 -11.40
C PHE A 154 -6.77 -21.80 -11.12
N SER A 155 -5.83 -21.35 -10.28
CA SER A 155 -5.65 -19.91 -10.06
C SER A 155 -4.62 -19.37 -11.05
N SER A 156 -4.97 -18.32 -11.80
CA SER A 156 -3.99 -17.58 -12.61
C SER A 156 -2.82 -17.09 -11.77
N SER A 157 -3.01 -16.81 -10.47
CA SER A 157 -1.90 -16.43 -9.58
C SER A 157 -0.90 -17.56 -9.45
N ARG A 158 -1.36 -18.78 -9.16
CA ARG A 158 -0.50 -19.97 -9.04
C ARG A 158 0.25 -20.29 -10.33
N LEU A 159 -0.44 -20.29 -11.47
CA LEU A 159 0.18 -20.60 -12.76
C LEU A 159 1.23 -19.56 -13.15
N ILE A 160 0.94 -18.28 -12.91
CA ILE A 160 1.89 -17.21 -13.21
C ILE A 160 3.07 -17.28 -12.26
N ASN A 161 2.86 -17.41 -10.94
CA ASN A 161 3.95 -17.52 -9.97
C ASN A 161 4.84 -18.74 -10.23
N GLN A 162 4.28 -19.83 -10.76
CA GLN A 162 4.99 -21.09 -11.01
C GLN A 162 5.69 -21.15 -12.37
N TYR A 163 5.15 -20.50 -13.41
CA TYR A 163 5.60 -20.70 -14.79
C TYR A 163 5.91 -19.42 -15.57
N LEU A 164 5.56 -18.25 -15.06
CA LEU A 164 6.01 -16.98 -15.61
C LEU A 164 7.00 -16.37 -14.63
N ASP A 165 8.20 -16.02 -15.11
CA ASP A 165 9.28 -15.43 -14.31
C ASP A 165 8.95 -13.99 -13.88
N VAL A 166 7.89 -13.82 -13.08
CA VAL A 166 7.50 -12.52 -12.50
C VAL A 166 8.49 -12.10 -11.43
N PHE A 167 9.01 -13.07 -10.68
CA PHE A 167 9.98 -12.85 -9.61
C PHE A 167 11.35 -13.36 -9.99
N THR A 168 12.40 -12.71 -9.47
CA THR A 168 13.77 -13.20 -9.59
C THR A 168 13.91 -14.58 -8.92
N PRO A 169 14.88 -15.41 -9.32
CA PRO A 169 15.12 -16.70 -8.68
C PRO A 169 15.35 -16.60 -7.16
N GLU A 170 15.99 -15.51 -6.72
CA GLU A 170 16.20 -15.20 -5.31
C GLU A 170 14.88 -14.97 -4.56
N THR A 171 13.97 -14.16 -5.11
CA THR A 171 12.65 -13.94 -4.52
C THR A 171 11.82 -15.21 -4.51
N GLN A 172 11.89 -16.03 -5.57
CA GLN A 172 11.17 -17.31 -5.60
C GLN A 172 11.68 -18.29 -4.54
N ALA A 173 13.01 -18.41 -4.37
CA ALA A 173 13.62 -19.25 -3.34
C ALA A 173 13.19 -18.81 -1.94
N TYR A 174 13.29 -17.51 -1.65
CA TYR A 174 12.83 -16.93 -0.39
C TYR A 174 11.35 -17.24 -0.10
N LEU A 175 10.46 -17.05 -1.08
CA LEU A 175 9.03 -17.32 -0.90
C LEU A 175 8.76 -18.82 -0.66
N ASN A 176 9.48 -19.72 -1.33
CA ASN A 176 9.33 -21.15 -1.12
C ASN A 176 9.76 -21.57 0.29
N ASP A 177 10.89 -21.05 0.78
CA ASP A 177 11.36 -21.29 2.14
C ASP A 177 10.37 -20.72 3.16
N PHE A 178 9.88 -19.50 2.95
CA PHE A 178 8.90 -18.87 3.83
C PHE A 178 7.58 -19.66 3.89
N LYS A 179 7.07 -20.14 2.74
CA LYS A 179 5.87 -21.00 2.64
C LYS A 179 6.05 -22.35 3.34
N SER A 180 7.27 -22.87 3.41
CA SER A 180 7.54 -24.14 4.10
C SER A 180 7.40 -24.01 5.63
N ILE A 181 7.58 -22.81 6.16
CA ILE A 181 7.55 -22.51 7.60
C ILE A 181 6.16 -22.00 8.01
N TYR A 182 5.56 -21.11 7.21
CA TYR A 182 4.35 -20.38 7.56
C TYR A 182 3.14 -20.80 6.73
N ASN A 183 2.00 -20.96 7.42
CA ASN A 183 0.72 -21.14 6.77
C ASN A 183 0.04 -19.79 6.52
N GLU A 184 -0.44 -19.55 5.29
CA GLU A 184 -1.11 -18.31 4.88
C GLU A 184 -2.21 -17.87 5.85
N LYS A 185 -3.11 -18.78 6.22
CA LYS A 185 -4.26 -18.46 7.07
C LYS A 185 -3.82 -18.05 8.47
N LYS A 186 -2.92 -18.81 9.10
CA LYS A 186 -2.37 -18.50 10.42
C LYS A 186 -1.59 -17.18 10.43
N LEU A 187 -0.88 -16.88 9.35
CA LEU A 187 -0.14 -15.64 9.19
C LEU A 187 -1.10 -14.44 9.16
N ILE A 188 -2.17 -14.51 8.36
CA ILE A 188 -3.21 -13.48 8.29
C ILE A 188 -3.90 -13.32 9.65
N GLU A 189 -4.29 -14.42 10.31
CA GLU A 189 -4.89 -14.41 11.66
C GLU A 189 -3.96 -13.74 12.69
N SER A 190 -2.65 -14.00 12.61
CA SER A 190 -1.66 -13.39 13.52
C SER A 190 -1.60 -11.87 13.33
N VAL A 191 -1.62 -11.38 12.09
CA VAL A 191 -1.65 -9.93 11.82
C VAL A 191 -2.99 -9.33 12.24
N GLN A 192 -4.11 -10.02 12.03
CA GLN A 192 -5.44 -9.56 12.47
C GLN A 192 -5.55 -9.47 14.01
N SER A 193 -4.84 -10.32 14.75
CA SER A 193 -4.83 -10.29 16.21
C SER A 193 -4.24 -8.99 16.79
N LEU A 194 -3.45 -8.26 16.00
CA LEU A 194 -2.87 -6.96 16.33
C LEU A 194 -3.92 -5.86 16.49
N SER A 195 -5.15 -6.08 16.02
CA SER A 195 -6.29 -5.15 16.18
C SER A 195 -6.53 -4.72 17.63
N SER A 196 -6.20 -5.58 18.60
CA SER A 196 -6.31 -5.33 20.03
C SER A 196 -5.27 -4.33 20.60
N LYS A 197 -4.19 -4.05 19.88
CA LYS A 197 -3.10 -3.18 20.33
C LYS A 197 -3.49 -1.71 20.24
N LYS A 198 -2.95 -0.88 21.13
CA LYS A 198 -3.06 0.57 21.12
C LYS A 198 -1.71 1.19 20.76
N VAL A 199 -1.64 1.95 19.68
CA VAL A 199 -0.36 2.48 19.14
C VAL A 199 -0.33 4.00 19.19
N LEU A 200 0.78 4.57 19.63
CA LEU A 200 1.04 6.01 19.59
C LEU A 200 2.02 6.32 18.46
N VAL A 201 1.71 7.29 17.63
CA VAL A 201 2.63 7.85 16.65
C VAL A 201 3.10 9.20 17.15
N PHE A 202 4.42 9.41 17.12
CA PHE A 202 5.04 10.70 17.45
C PHE A 202 6.00 11.09 16.33
N GLY A 203 5.80 12.27 15.73
CA GLY A 203 6.66 12.73 14.65
C GLY A 203 6.12 13.95 13.90
N GLU A 204 6.87 14.45 12.94
CA GLU A 204 6.49 15.64 12.18
C GLU A 204 5.34 15.39 11.19
N ALA A 205 4.33 16.25 11.22
CA ALA A 205 3.33 16.33 10.17
C ALA A 205 3.95 17.00 8.94
N ILE A 206 3.78 16.36 7.79
CA ILE A 206 4.29 16.85 6.51
C ILE A 206 3.11 16.96 5.56
N ILE A 207 2.95 18.12 4.92
CA ILE A 207 2.06 18.26 3.78
C ILE A 207 2.91 18.06 2.54
N ASP A 208 2.68 16.97 1.82
CA ASP A 208 3.33 16.69 0.55
C ASP A 208 2.45 17.23 -0.58
N GLU A 209 2.96 18.19 -1.35
CA GLU A 209 2.21 18.84 -2.41
C GLU A 209 2.85 18.56 -3.76
N TYR A 210 2.09 17.98 -4.68
CA TYR A 210 2.54 17.63 -6.03
C TYR A 210 1.93 18.60 -7.02
N CYS A 211 2.76 19.48 -7.58
CA CYS A 211 2.39 20.39 -8.66
C CYS A 211 2.70 19.73 -10.00
N LEU A 212 1.66 19.29 -10.71
CA LEU A 212 1.78 18.70 -12.04
C LEU A 212 2.08 19.80 -13.06
N THR A 213 3.10 19.58 -13.87
CA THR A 213 3.56 20.55 -14.86
C THR A 213 3.87 19.90 -16.20
N THR A 214 3.89 20.70 -17.26
CA THR A 214 4.38 20.27 -18.58
C THR A 214 5.58 21.14 -18.99
N PRO A 215 6.75 20.56 -19.31
CA PRO A 215 7.89 21.31 -19.81
C PRO A 215 7.56 22.08 -21.10
N LEU A 216 7.94 23.35 -21.18
CA LEU A 216 7.81 24.21 -22.36
C LEU A 216 9.13 24.43 -23.10
N GLY A 217 10.26 24.08 -22.47
CA GLY A 217 11.62 24.33 -22.97
C GLY A 217 12.41 25.25 -22.06
N LEU A 218 13.59 25.68 -22.51
CA LEU A 218 14.46 26.58 -21.73
C LEU A 218 13.89 27.99 -21.67
N THR A 219 14.13 28.68 -20.55
CA THR A 219 13.74 30.08 -20.44
C THR A 219 14.57 30.95 -21.41
N GLY A 220 13.95 31.94 -22.06
CA GLY A 220 14.69 32.88 -22.93
C GLY A 220 15.68 33.81 -22.21
N LYS A 221 15.67 33.81 -20.87
CA LYS A 221 16.54 34.65 -20.01
C LYS A 221 17.63 33.87 -19.27
N SER A 222 17.56 32.54 -19.29
CA SER A 222 18.60 31.67 -18.74
C SER A 222 18.63 30.36 -19.54
N ASN A 223 19.81 30.01 -20.04
CA ASN A 223 19.98 28.80 -20.87
C ASN A 223 20.06 27.51 -20.04
N THR A 224 19.84 27.59 -18.73
CA THR A 224 19.94 26.46 -17.79
C THR A 224 18.64 26.16 -17.05
N SER A 225 17.66 27.07 -17.07
CA SER A 225 16.39 26.86 -16.35
C SER A 225 15.31 26.36 -17.28
N LEU A 226 14.57 25.35 -16.83
CA LEU A 226 13.41 24.80 -17.53
C LEU A 226 12.17 25.64 -17.21
N ALA A 227 11.50 26.14 -18.24
CA ALA A 227 10.17 26.72 -18.11
C ALA A 227 9.12 25.61 -18.18
N CYS A 228 8.18 25.59 -17.23
CA CYS A 228 7.11 24.61 -17.19
C CYS A 228 5.75 25.32 -17.08
N ARG A 229 4.73 24.77 -17.73
CA ARG A 229 3.33 25.19 -17.58
C ARG A 229 2.70 24.44 -16.41
N TYR A 230 2.04 25.16 -15.52
CA TYR A 230 1.23 24.58 -14.46
C TYR A 230 -0.02 23.88 -15.01
N ILE A 231 -0.36 22.71 -14.46
CA ILE A 231 -1.58 21.96 -14.77
C ILE A 231 -2.51 21.95 -13.56
N GLU A 232 -2.10 21.27 -12.50
CA GLU A 232 -2.88 21.12 -11.27
C GLU A 232 -1.98 20.86 -10.05
N THR A 233 -2.59 20.86 -8.87
CA THR A 233 -1.90 20.57 -7.61
C THR A 233 -2.72 19.59 -6.79
N GLU A 234 -2.06 18.56 -6.28
CA GLU A 234 -2.62 17.60 -5.33
C GLU A 234 -1.86 17.69 -4.00
N GLN A 235 -2.57 17.55 -2.88
CA GLN A 235 -2.00 17.56 -1.54
C GLN A 235 -2.22 16.22 -0.84
N TYR A 236 -1.20 15.76 -0.13
CA TYR A 236 -1.18 14.48 0.56
C TYR A 236 -0.69 14.66 2.00
N ALA A 237 -1.30 13.91 2.92
CA ALA A 237 -0.89 13.86 4.32
C ALA A 237 0.31 12.91 4.46
N GLY A 238 1.48 13.48 4.75
CA GLY A 238 2.74 12.77 4.88
C GLY A 238 3.35 12.84 6.28
N GLY A 239 4.53 12.25 6.43
CA GLY A 239 5.23 12.17 7.70
C GLY A 239 4.48 11.33 8.73
N SER A 240 4.37 11.81 9.96
CA SER A 240 3.66 11.10 11.04
C SER A 240 2.17 10.87 10.73
N LEU A 241 1.54 11.69 9.88
CA LEU A 241 0.17 11.50 9.43
C LEU A 241 0.02 10.21 8.59
N ALA A 242 0.97 9.95 7.69
CA ALA A 242 0.97 8.74 6.85
C ALA A 242 1.19 7.49 7.70
N VAL A 243 2.17 7.54 8.62
CA VAL A 243 2.44 6.46 9.59
C VAL A 243 1.19 6.13 10.42
N ALA A 244 0.50 7.15 10.94
CA ALA A 244 -0.73 6.96 11.69
C ALA A 244 -1.85 6.32 10.84
N ASN A 245 -2.02 6.78 9.60
CA ASN A 245 -2.98 6.21 8.67
C ASN A 245 -2.68 4.76 8.26
N HIS A 246 -1.40 4.39 8.11
CA HIS A 246 -1.01 3.00 7.88
C HIS A 246 -1.41 2.12 9.06
N LEU A 247 -1.11 2.55 10.29
CA LEU A 247 -1.41 1.80 11.51
C LEU A 247 -2.91 1.69 11.77
N ALA A 248 -3.67 2.76 11.49
CA ALA A 248 -5.11 2.84 11.72
C ALA A 248 -5.91 1.73 11.02
N GLY A 249 -5.41 1.19 9.91
CA GLY A 249 -6.02 0.04 9.25
C GLY A 249 -5.91 -1.26 10.06
N PHE A 250 -4.88 -1.41 10.90
CA PHE A 250 -4.53 -2.67 11.56
C PHE A 250 -4.81 -2.70 13.05
N VAL A 251 -5.06 -1.55 13.68
CA VAL A 251 -5.33 -1.43 15.11
C VAL A 251 -6.63 -0.68 15.38
N ASN A 252 -7.28 -0.98 16.51
CA ASN A 252 -8.54 -0.32 16.86
C ASN A 252 -8.35 1.13 17.33
N GLN A 253 -7.18 1.48 17.85
CA GLN A 253 -6.92 2.82 18.39
C GLN A 253 -5.49 3.27 18.09
N VAL A 254 -5.37 4.41 17.42
CA VAL A 254 -4.11 5.10 17.18
C VAL A 254 -4.14 6.46 17.87
N GLY A 255 -3.11 6.80 18.63
CA GLY A 255 -2.86 8.18 19.05
C GLY A 255 -1.85 8.82 18.10
N LEU A 256 -2.00 10.11 17.81
CA LEU A 256 -1.04 10.86 17.02
C LEU A 256 -0.64 12.15 17.76
N ILE A 257 0.65 12.31 18.05
CA ILE A 257 1.23 13.57 18.52
C ILE A 257 2.02 14.17 17.37
N THR A 258 1.72 15.42 17.02
CA THR A 258 2.48 16.16 16.01
C THR A 258 2.42 17.67 16.25
N GLY A 259 3.40 18.38 15.70
CA GLY A 259 3.44 19.83 15.68
C GLY A 259 2.92 20.38 14.35
N VAL A 260 2.07 21.42 14.42
CA VAL A 260 1.45 22.04 13.24
C VAL A 260 1.44 23.56 13.35
N GLY A 261 1.37 24.24 12.22
CA GLY A 261 1.12 25.67 12.17
C GLY A 261 -0.31 26.04 12.55
N ARG A 262 -0.60 27.34 12.50
CA ARG A 262 -1.93 27.90 12.83
C ARG A 262 -2.83 28.12 11.62
N ASP A 263 -2.45 27.64 10.43
CA ASP A 263 -3.31 27.75 9.25
C ASP A 263 -4.48 26.75 9.35
N GLU A 264 -5.68 27.28 9.53
CA GLU A 264 -6.91 26.49 9.69
C GLU A 264 -7.24 25.61 8.48
N ARG A 265 -6.88 26.04 7.26
CA ARG A 265 -7.15 25.26 6.04
C ARG A 265 -6.24 24.03 6.00
N GLN A 266 -4.96 24.21 6.32
CA GLN A 266 -4.01 23.10 6.43
C GLN A 266 -4.41 22.13 7.55
N ASN A 267 -4.79 22.67 8.71
CA ASN A 267 -5.21 21.85 9.86
C ASN A 267 -6.48 21.05 9.54
N SER A 268 -7.46 21.67 8.88
CA SER A 268 -8.68 20.98 8.43
C SER A 268 -8.38 19.89 7.39
N PHE A 269 -7.49 20.17 6.43
CA PHE A 269 -7.02 19.17 5.47
C PHE A 269 -6.39 17.96 6.16
N MET A 270 -5.46 18.18 7.10
CA MET A 270 -4.79 17.11 7.82
C MET A 270 -5.78 16.27 8.62
N LYS A 271 -6.73 16.90 9.34
CA LYS A 271 -7.77 16.18 10.08
C LYS A 271 -8.66 15.33 9.18
N ASN A 272 -9.10 15.88 8.05
CA ASN A 272 -9.95 15.15 7.10
C ASN A 272 -9.21 13.99 6.41
N ALA A 273 -7.87 14.06 6.34
CA ALA A 273 -7.05 13.00 5.76
C ALA A 273 -6.77 11.85 6.75
N LEU A 274 -7.05 12.02 8.05
CA LEU A 274 -6.83 10.99 9.06
C LEU A 274 -8.03 10.03 9.15
N ALA A 275 -7.75 8.75 9.42
CA ALA A 275 -8.77 7.77 9.72
C ALA A 275 -9.52 8.06 11.03
N GLU A 276 -10.80 7.66 11.12
CA GLU A 276 -11.70 7.98 12.24
C GLU A 276 -11.25 7.46 13.61
N ASN A 277 -10.45 6.40 13.63
CA ASN A 277 -9.91 5.77 14.85
C ASN A 277 -8.55 6.36 15.30
N ILE A 278 -8.10 7.44 14.66
CA ILE A 278 -6.92 8.20 15.06
C ILE A 278 -7.37 9.32 16.01
N ALA A 279 -6.89 9.28 17.24
CA ALA A 279 -7.02 10.38 18.19
C ALA A 279 -5.84 11.36 17.99
N GLU A 280 -6.09 12.49 17.32
CA GLU A 280 -5.06 13.47 17.01
C GLU A 280 -4.83 14.49 18.13
N HIS A 281 -3.55 14.78 18.40
CA HIS A 281 -3.09 15.79 19.34
C HIS A 281 -2.14 16.74 18.60
N PHE A 282 -2.72 17.83 18.09
CA PHE A 282 -2.01 18.85 17.33
C PHE A 282 -1.48 19.94 18.28
N PHE A 283 -0.16 20.03 18.38
CA PHE A 283 0.54 21.06 19.12
C PHE A 283 0.86 22.22 18.18
N HIS A 284 0.30 23.40 18.45
CA HIS A 284 0.43 24.53 17.54
C HIS A 284 1.70 25.33 17.78
N PHE A 285 2.49 25.53 16.72
CA PHE A 285 3.64 26.42 16.75
C PHE A 285 3.21 27.89 16.99
N GLU A 286 4.11 28.70 17.54
CA GLU A 286 3.86 30.12 17.77
C GLU A 286 3.86 30.90 16.45
N THR A 287 4.90 30.71 15.64
CA THR A 287 5.12 31.45 14.38
C THR A 287 5.42 30.56 13.18
N ALA A 288 5.86 29.32 13.40
CA ALA A 288 6.25 28.42 12.33
C ALA A 288 5.04 27.88 11.54
N PRO A 289 5.15 27.71 10.21
CA PRO A 289 4.13 27.02 9.43
C PRO A 289 4.19 25.51 9.65
N THR A 290 3.12 24.80 9.28
CA THR A 290 3.21 23.35 9.08
C THR A 290 4.19 23.07 7.95
N LEU A 291 5.05 22.06 8.12
CA LEU A 291 6.02 21.68 7.10
C LEU A 291 5.32 21.29 5.81
N LEU A 292 5.59 22.03 4.73
CA LEU A 292 5.07 21.78 3.39
C LEU A 292 6.22 21.49 2.44
N LYS A 293 6.19 20.32 1.79
CA LYS A 293 7.13 19.89 0.75
C LYS A 293 6.45 19.92 -0.60
N ARG A 294 6.67 20.99 -1.35
CA ARG A 294 6.12 21.20 -2.70
C ARG A 294 7.04 20.63 -3.75
N ARG A 295 6.56 19.68 -4.55
CA ARG A 295 7.31 19.00 -5.62
C ARG A 295 6.71 19.34 -6.96
N PHE A 296 7.54 19.79 -7.89
CA PHE A 296 7.14 20.02 -9.27
C PHE A 296 7.47 18.78 -10.07
N VAL A 297 6.45 18.17 -10.66
CA VAL A 297 6.57 16.92 -11.42
C VAL A 297 6.07 17.09 -12.85
N ASP A 298 6.59 16.28 -13.77
CA ASP A 298 6.06 16.20 -15.13
C ASP A 298 4.90 15.18 -15.26
N ALA A 299 4.41 14.98 -16.49
CA ALA A 299 3.33 14.04 -16.79
C ALA A 299 3.66 12.57 -16.41
N ASP A 300 4.94 12.22 -16.34
CA ASP A 300 5.43 10.89 -15.96
C ASP A 300 5.78 10.82 -14.46
N ILE A 301 5.42 11.84 -13.67
CA ILE A 301 5.72 11.98 -12.24
C ILE A 301 7.24 12.09 -11.96
N THR A 302 8.02 12.46 -12.97
CA THR A 302 9.44 12.75 -12.79
C THR A 302 9.59 14.03 -11.98
N LYS A 303 10.29 13.94 -10.85
CA LYS A 303 10.53 15.09 -9.95
C LYS A 303 11.56 16.03 -10.59
N LEU A 304 11.13 17.25 -10.92
CA LEU A 304 11.98 18.30 -11.48
C LEU A 304 12.78 19.00 -10.38
N PHE A 305 12.08 19.50 -9.36
CA PHE A 305 12.64 20.10 -8.15
C PHE A 305 11.59 20.14 -7.03
N GLU A 306 12.03 20.40 -5.81
CA GLU A 306 11.16 20.56 -4.65
C GLU A 306 11.53 21.79 -3.81
N VAL A 307 10.54 22.34 -3.12
CA VAL A 307 10.65 23.52 -2.26
C VAL A 307 10.09 23.18 -0.88
N TYR A 308 10.85 23.51 0.15
CA TYR A 308 10.48 23.30 1.56
C TYR A 308 9.99 24.63 2.12
N TYR A 309 8.77 24.64 2.63
CA TYR A 309 8.23 25.73 3.43
C TYR A 309 8.22 25.27 4.87
N GLN A 310 9.23 25.72 5.62
CA GLN A 310 9.45 25.28 7.00
C GLN A 310 10.20 26.34 7.81
N ASP A 311 10.06 26.24 9.13
CA ASP A 311 11.00 26.79 10.09
C ASP A 311 11.83 25.63 10.65
N PRO A 312 13.18 25.66 10.58
CA PRO A 312 14.01 24.58 11.12
C PRO A 312 13.97 24.47 12.65
N ASN A 313 13.49 25.49 13.37
CA ASN A 313 13.34 25.47 14.84
C ASN A 313 11.93 25.88 15.25
N PRO A 314 10.90 25.06 14.96
CA PRO A 314 9.50 25.45 15.13
C PRO A 314 9.03 25.41 16.60
N THR A 315 9.78 24.79 17.50
CA THR A 315 9.40 24.56 18.90
C THR A 315 9.80 25.71 19.82
N SER A 316 8.91 26.10 20.73
CA SER A 316 9.23 26.98 21.87
C SER A 316 9.39 26.18 23.18
N PRO A 317 10.06 26.72 24.21
CA PRO A 317 10.21 26.04 25.50
C PRO A 317 8.88 25.65 26.16
N GLN A 318 7.84 26.46 25.98
CA GLN A 318 6.50 26.14 26.50
C GLN A 318 5.90 24.94 25.76
N LEU A 319 5.97 24.95 24.42
CA LEU A 319 5.48 23.83 23.60
C LEU A 319 6.21 22.53 23.93
N GLU A 320 7.53 22.62 24.14
CA GLU A 320 8.34 21.48 24.57
C GLU A 320 7.87 20.89 25.90
N ALA A 321 7.65 21.75 26.91
CA ALA A 321 7.15 21.34 28.21
C ALA A 321 5.77 20.67 28.10
N ASP A 322 4.86 21.26 27.31
CA ASP A 322 3.51 20.73 27.12
C ASP A 322 3.51 19.34 26.46
N ILE A 323 4.33 19.14 25.43
CA ILE A 323 4.50 17.84 24.76
C ILE A 323 5.12 16.82 25.71
N CYS A 324 6.17 17.20 26.46
CA CYS A 324 6.82 16.29 27.40
C CYS A 324 5.87 15.86 28.52
N GLN A 325 5.05 16.79 29.04
CA GLN A 325 4.04 16.48 30.05
C GLN A 325 2.98 15.52 29.49
N TRP A 326 2.49 15.79 28.26
CA TRP A 326 1.53 14.89 27.61
C TRP A 326 2.11 13.48 27.45
N ILE A 327 3.36 13.36 26.99
CA ILE A 327 4.05 12.07 26.83
C ILE A 327 4.14 11.34 28.18
N ALA A 328 4.53 12.03 29.25
CA ALA A 328 4.66 11.45 30.57
C ALA A 328 3.33 10.86 31.09
N ASP A 329 2.23 11.56 30.83
CA ASP A 329 0.89 11.19 31.30
C ASP A 329 0.26 10.06 30.46
N HIS A 330 0.53 9.99 29.16
CA HIS A 330 -0.23 9.14 28.24
C HIS A 330 0.57 8.02 27.59
N ALA A 331 1.87 8.20 27.30
CA ALA A 331 2.64 7.25 26.48
C ALA A 331 2.68 5.84 27.10
N GLY A 332 2.71 5.74 28.43
CA GLY A 332 2.67 4.47 29.15
C GLY A 332 1.35 3.70 29.04
N SER A 333 0.28 4.30 28.49
CA SER A 333 -1.00 3.64 28.23
C SER A 333 -1.07 2.95 26.87
N TYR A 334 -0.10 3.20 25.99
CA TYR A 334 0.00 2.60 24.66
C TYR A 334 0.89 1.35 24.73
N ASP A 335 0.58 0.35 23.90
CA ASP A 335 1.36 -0.88 23.80
C ASP A 335 2.67 -0.64 23.03
N ALA A 336 2.64 0.30 22.08
CA ALA A 336 3.79 0.69 21.28
C ALA A 336 3.78 2.18 20.95
N VAL A 337 4.97 2.75 20.84
CA VAL A 337 5.21 4.08 20.29
C VAL A 337 6.03 3.93 19.01
N VAL A 338 5.52 4.48 17.91
CA VAL A 338 6.23 4.62 16.64
C VAL A 338 6.70 6.06 16.49
N VAL A 339 8.00 6.26 16.52
CA VAL A 339 8.65 7.57 16.37
C VAL A 339 9.13 7.72 14.93
N ALA A 340 8.49 8.62 14.20
CA ALA A 340 8.82 8.97 12.82
C ALA A 340 9.53 10.33 12.83
N ASP A 341 10.86 10.30 13.01
CA ASP A 341 11.68 11.49 13.21
C ASP A 341 12.34 11.92 11.90
N TYR A 342 11.74 12.88 11.22
CA TYR A 342 12.22 13.41 9.95
C TYR A 342 13.22 14.55 10.11
N GLY A 343 13.63 14.89 11.34
CA GLY A 343 14.66 15.89 11.63
C GLY A 343 14.31 17.30 11.14
N ASN A 344 13.04 17.70 11.22
CA ASN A 344 12.58 19.05 10.85
C ASN A 344 12.29 19.95 12.06
N GLY A 345 12.85 19.59 13.22
CA GLY A 345 12.92 20.45 14.40
C GLY A 345 11.80 20.29 15.42
N LEU A 346 10.82 19.41 15.21
CA LEU A 346 9.77 19.14 16.21
C LEU A 346 10.32 18.38 17.43
N ILE A 347 11.07 17.30 17.17
CA ILE A 347 11.47 16.37 18.22
C ILE A 347 12.75 16.86 18.89
N SER A 348 12.59 17.39 20.10
CA SER A 348 13.69 17.92 20.90
C SER A 348 14.34 16.85 21.79
N PRO A 349 15.55 17.10 22.33
CA PRO A 349 16.21 16.17 23.27
C PRO A 349 15.37 15.85 24.50
N ALA A 350 14.66 16.84 25.06
CA ALA A 350 13.79 16.62 26.23
C ALA A 350 12.62 15.68 25.90
N MET A 351 12.03 15.81 24.70
CA MET A 351 10.98 14.91 24.23
C MET A 351 11.52 13.50 23.99
N VAL A 352 12.75 13.37 23.46
CA VAL A 352 13.42 12.07 23.29
C VAL A 352 13.62 11.38 24.63
N GLU A 353 14.04 12.09 25.67
CA GLU A 353 14.17 11.54 27.01
C GLU A 353 12.81 11.12 27.58
N ALA A 354 11.79 11.98 27.46
CA ALA A 354 10.43 11.70 27.93
C ALA A 354 9.87 10.43 27.26
N ILE A 355 9.94 10.34 25.93
CA ILE A 355 9.39 9.19 25.22
C ILE A 355 10.17 7.90 25.50
N SER A 356 11.51 7.99 25.58
CA SER A 356 12.37 6.84 25.90
C SER A 356 12.08 6.26 27.29
N LYS A 357 11.69 7.12 28.24
CA LYS A 357 11.36 6.76 29.62
C LYS A 357 9.96 6.16 29.76
N HIS A 358 8.97 6.68 29.03
CA HIS A 358 7.56 6.33 29.23
C HIS A 358 7.02 5.30 28.22
N ALA A 359 7.69 5.10 27.08
CA ALA A 359 7.29 4.10 26.08
C ALA A 359 7.60 2.66 26.53
N ARG A 360 6.58 1.79 26.50
CA ARG A 360 6.72 0.35 26.77
C ARG A 360 7.52 -0.36 25.69
N PHE A 361 7.18 -0.06 24.44
CA PHE A 361 7.87 -0.49 23.23
C PHE A 361 8.06 0.72 22.33
N MET A 362 9.26 0.91 21.78
CA MET A 362 9.60 2.05 20.94
C MET A 362 10.21 1.61 19.62
N ALA A 363 9.49 1.84 18.53
CA ALA A 363 9.97 1.72 17.15
C ALA A 363 10.42 3.09 16.66
N VAL A 364 11.67 3.22 16.18
CA VAL A 364 12.23 4.52 15.77
C VAL A 364 12.76 4.46 14.35
N ASN A 365 12.42 5.48 13.57
CA ASN A 365 13.11 5.83 12.34
C ASN A 365 13.61 7.27 12.44
N THR A 366 14.88 7.50 12.13
CA THR A 366 15.44 8.84 11.92
C THR A 366 15.77 9.01 10.46
N GLN A 367 14.88 9.67 9.72
CA GLN A 367 15.03 9.78 8.27
C GLN A 367 16.01 10.87 7.88
N VAL A 368 16.95 10.53 6.99
CA VAL A 368 17.77 11.53 6.31
C VAL A 368 17.04 12.02 5.06
N ASN A 369 16.91 13.33 4.91
CA ASN A 369 16.26 13.97 3.78
C ASN A 369 16.98 15.26 3.34
N SER A 370 16.50 15.86 2.25
CA SER A 370 17.05 17.08 1.65
C SER A 370 17.21 18.23 2.64
N GLY A 371 16.28 18.38 3.58
CA GLY A 371 16.23 19.48 4.55
C GLY A 371 17.13 19.30 5.77
N ASN A 372 17.59 18.09 6.06
CA ASN A 372 18.40 17.77 7.25
C ASN A 372 19.74 17.09 6.92
N HIS A 373 20.13 17.10 5.65
CA HIS A 373 21.24 16.29 5.14
C HIS A 373 22.49 16.42 6.04
N CYS A 374 23.00 15.24 6.42
CA CYS A 374 24.29 15.00 7.07
C CYS A 374 24.40 15.26 8.58
N HIS A 375 23.32 15.53 9.32
CA HIS A 375 23.42 15.68 10.79
C HIS A 375 22.31 15.00 11.60
N HIS A 376 21.24 14.53 10.97
CA HIS A 376 20.17 13.81 11.65
C HIS A 376 20.43 12.30 11.64
N VAL A 377 20.70 11.71 12.81
CA VAL A 377 21.11 10.30 12.95
C VAL A 377 20.44 9.64 14.14
N ILE A 378 20.31 8.32 14.12
CA ILE A 378 19.62 7.56 15.17
C ILE A 378 20.23 7.72 16.58
N HIS A 379 21.51 8.10 16.69
CA HIS A 379 22.26 8.19 17.95
C HIS A 379 21.81 9.30 18.93
N ARG A 380 20.84 10.13 18.56
CA ARG A 380 20.16 11.04 19.51
C ARG A 380 19.25 10.29 20.49
N TYR A 381 18.79 9.10 20.12
CA TYR A 381 17.96 8.29 21.01
C TYR A 381 18.85 7.48 21.96
N PRO A 382 18.56 7.48 23.28
CA PRO A 382 19.31 6.70 24.26
C PRO A 382 18.93 5.21 24.21
N ARG A 383 17.71 4.89 23.76
CA ARG A 383 17.25 3.53 23.49
C ARG A 383 16.27 3.47 22.32
N ALA A 384 16.04 2.28 21.78
CA ALA A 384 14.89 1.92 20.94
C ALA A 384 14.70 0.41 21.03
N ASP A 385 13.49 -0.13 20.93
CA ASP A 385 13.30 -1.60 20.90
C ASP A 385 13.43 -2.14 19.48
N PHE A 386 12.91 -1.37 18.51
CA PHE A 386 13.04 -1.61 17.08
C PHE A 386 13.56 -0.36 16.37
N ILE A 387 14.56 -0.53 15.52
CA ILE A 387 15.10 0.53 14.66
C ILE A 387 14.84 0.16 13.20
N SER A 388 14.24 1.07 12.43
CA SER A 388 14.11 0.93 10.98
C SER A 388 14.91 2.04 10.33
N LEU A 389 15.90 1.74 9.50
CA LEU A 389 16.69 2.71 8.76
C LEU A 389 16.90 2.24 7.33
N ASN A 390 17.32 3.12 6.43
CA ASN A 390 17.88 2.73 5.14
C ASN A 390 19.41 2.61 5.21
N GLU A 391 20.01 2.04 4.16
CA GLU A 391 21.46 1.90 4.05
C GLU A 391 22.21 3.24 4.22
N CYS A 392 21.71 4.34 3.62
CA CYS A 392 22.37 5.65 3.73
C CYS A 392 22.36 6.18 5.17
N GLU A 393 21.25 6.02 5.89
CA GLU A 393 21.07 6.43 7.29
C GLU A 393 22.00 5.66 8.22
N VAL A 394 22.12 4.34 8.03
CA VAL A 394 23.04 3.50 8.81
C VAL A 394 24.50 3.91 8.58
N ARG A 395 24.87 4.16 7.33
CA ARG A 395 26.23 4.62 6.99
C ARG A 395 26.53 6.00 7.54
N LEU A 396 25.54 6.90 7.54
CA LEU A 396 25.68 8.22 8.14
C LEU A 396 25.86 8.12 9.66
N ALA A 397 25.02 7.34 10.35
CA ALA A 397 25.08 7.17 11.79
C ALA A 397 26.41 6.57 12.27
N THR A 398 26.97 5.63 11.50
CA THR A 398 28.21 4.93 11.85
C THR A 398 29.48 5.59 11.31
N HIS A 399 29.34 6.65 10.50
CA HIS A 399 30.43 7.25 9.73
C HIS A 399 31.26 6.21 8.95
N ASN A 400 30.60 5.18 8.41
CA ASN A 400 31.27 4.04 7.77
C ASN A 400 30.68 3.72 6.39
N ARG A 401 31.52 3.90 5.37
CA ARG A 401 31.12 3.71 3.97
C ARG A 401 31.16 2.27 3.46
N HIS A 402 31.94 1.39 4.10
CA HIS A 402 32.35 0.13 3.46
C HIS A 402 32.09 -1.13 4.27
N ALA A 403 31.93 -1.03 5.59
CA ALA A 403 31.72 -2.22 6.40
C ALA A 403 30.41 -2.95 6.02
N PRO A 404 30.35 -4.28 6.24
CA PRO A 404 29.14 -5.07 6.07
C PRO A 404 27.99 -4.52 6.90
N MET A 405 26.78 -4.60 6.34
CA MET A 405 25.61 -3.96 6.92
C MET A 405 25.25 -4.55 8.28
N GLU A 406 25.43 -5.86 8.43
CA GLU A 406 25.18 -6.63 9.65
C GLU A 406 26.04 -6.14 10.81
N ARG A 407 27.30 -5.79 10.53
CA ARG A 407 28.21 -5.23 11.53
C ARG A 407 27.75 -3.84 11.96
N LEU A 408 27.46 -2.97 10.99
CA LEU A 408 27.02 -1.59 11.26
C LEU A 408 25.70 -1.57 12.05
N ALA A 409 24.77 -2.44 11.67
CA ALA A 409 23.50 -2.59 12.36
C ALA A 409 23.70 -3.05 13.82
N ARG A 410 24.63 -3.99 14.04
CA ARG A 410 24.98 -4.48 15.37
C ARG A 410 25.61 -3.39 16.24
N ASP A 411 26.50 -2.57 15.67
CA ASP A 411 27.12 -1.44 16.38
C ASP A 411 26.05 -0.42 16.83
N ILE A 412 25.10 -0.08 15.95
CA ILE A 412 23.95 0.77 16.30
C ILE A 412 23.08 0.10 17.37
N GLY A 413 22.72 -1.17 17.16
CA GLY A 413 21.84 -1.93 18.05
C GLY A 413 22.38 -2.02 19.47
N HIS A 414 23.66 -2.32 19.65
CA HIS A 414 24.28 -2.31 20.99
C HIS A 414 24.31 -0.92 21.61
N ARG A 415 24.63 0.11 20.83
CA ARG A 415 24.69 1.49 21.36
C ARG A 415 23.34 1.99 21.86
N LEU A 416 22.25 1.61 21.20
CA LEU A 416 20.88 2.00 21.56
C LEU A 416 20.14 0.91 22.36
N SER A 417 20.82 -0.13 22.81
CA SER A 417 20.20 -1.27 23.50
C SER A 417 18.98 -1.84 22.75
N ALA A 418 19.00 -1.80 21.41
CA ALA A 418 17.91 -2.25 20.59
C ALA A 418 17.90 -3.76 20.42
N ARG A 419 16.70 -4.34 20.48
CA ARG A 419 16.53 -5.78 20.26
C ARG A 419 16.53 -6.10 18.77
N TRP A 420 15.93 -5.24 17.95
CA TRP A 420 15.85 -5.45 16.51
C TRP A 420 16.28 -4.20 15.75
N ILE A 421 16.98 -4.42 14.64
CA ILE A 421 17.29 -3.37 13.66
C ILE A 421 17.01 -3.89 12.25
N ALA A 422 16.20 -3.18 11.51
CA ALA A 422 15.93 -3.42 10.10
C ALA A 422 16.59 -2.36 9.23
N ILE A 423 17.14 -2.80 8.10
CA ILE A 423 17.82 -1.97 7.13
C ILE A 423 17.18 -2.20 5.77
N THR A 424 16.50 -1.18 5.26
CA THR A 424 15.92 -1.17 3.92
C THR A 424 16.98 -0.81 2.88
N ARG A 425 17.01 -1.55 1.77
CA ARG A 425 18.06 -1.49 0.74
C ARG A 425 17.50 -1.27 -0.67
N GLY A 426 16.32 -0.64 -0.77
CA GLY A 426 15.64 -0.36 -2.03
C GLY A 426 15.45 -1.63 -2.87
N MET A 427 16.08 -1.67 -4.05
CA MET A 427 16.01 -2.81 -4.97
C MET A 427 16.64 -4.11 -4.44
N LYS A 428 17.39 -4.06 -3.32
CA LYS A 428 17.95 -5.24 -2.64
C LYS A 428 17.07 -5.73 -1.49
N GLY A 429 15.83 -5.24 -1.38
CA GLY A 429 14.90 -5.63 -0.33
C GLY A 429 15.27 -5.06 1.03
N ALA A 430 15.15 -5.85 2.10
CA ALA A 430 15.42 -5.45 3.48
C ALA A 430 16.09 -6.58 4.27
N VAL A 431 16.88 -6.20 5.27
CA VAL A 431 17.51 -7.13 6.21
C VAL A 431 17.12 -6.75 7.64
N MET A 432 16.84 -7.72 8.50
CA MET A 432 16.56 -7.51 9.91
C MET A 432 17.54 -8.32 10.76
N LEU A 433 18.14 -7.68 11.75
CA LEU A 433 19.00 -8.32 12.74
C LEU A 433 18.30 -8.35 14.09
N ASP A 434 18.26 -9.53 14.68
CA ASP A 434 17.93 -9.72 16.09
C ASP A 434 19.24 -9.67 16.88
N ILE A 435 19.45 -8.58 17.63
CA ILE A 435 20.70 -8.30 18.34
C ILE A 435 20.93 -9.29 19.48
N ALA A 436 19.85 -9.75 20.13
CA ALA A 436 19.93 -10.65 21.27
C ALA A 436 20.37 -12.06 20.86
N SER A 437 19.81 -12.58 19.76
CA SER A 437 20.16 -13.90 19.22
C SER A 437 21.36 -13.86 18.26
N GLY A 438 21.70 -12.70 17.72
CA GLY A 438 22.68 -12.54 16.65
C GLY A 438 22.22 -13.06 15.29
N LYS A 439 20.94 -13.47 15.16
CA LYS A 439 20.37 -14.00 13.92
C LYS A 439 20.02 -12.87 12.95
N THR A 440 20.26 -13.12 11.67
CA THR A 440 19.93 -12.21 10.58
C THR A 440 18.86 -12.84 9.70
N TYR A 441 17.89 -12.03 9.30
CA TYR A 441 16.79 -12.35 8.41
C TYR A 441 16.91 -11.45 7.19
N ASP A 442 16.85 -12.01 5.98
CA ASP A 442 16.93 -11.27 4.73
C ASP A 442 15.65 -11.48 3.93
N ALA A 443 15.10 -10.40 3.39
CA ALA A 443 13.94 -10.42 2.51
C ALA A 443 14.30 -9.71 1.20
N PRO A 444 14.18 -10.39 0.04
CA PRO A 444 14.41 -9.77 -1.25
C PRO A 444 13.27 -8.78 -1.59
N PRO A 445 13.41 -7.95 -2.65
CA PRO A 445 12.31 -7.11 -3.09
C PRO A 445 11.08 -7.95 -3.46
N LEU A 446 9.93 -7.57 -2.89
CA LEU A 446 8.65 -8.23 -3.13
C LEU A 446 7.78 -7.50 -4.16
N SER A 447 8.26 -6.40 -4.76
CA SER A 447 7.59 -5.70 -5.87
C SER A 447 8.41 -5.77 -7.15
N THR A 448 7.71 -5.87 -8.27
CA THR A 448 8.27 -5.81 -9.63
C THR A 448 8.05 -4.45 -10.30
N ARG A 449 7.17 -3.61 -9.75
CA ARG A 449 6.83 -2.28 -10.27
C ARG A 449 7.03 -1.23 -9.19
N VAL A 450 7.72 -0.15 -9.55
CA VAL A 450 7.95 1.01 -8.69
C VAL A 450 7.43 2.24 -9.41
N VAL A 451 6.46 2.91 -8.80
CA VAL A 451 5.85 4.16 -9.27
C VAL A 451 6.46 5.34 -8.52
N ASP A 452 6.37 5.35 -7.19
CA ASP A 452 7.07 6.30 -6.32
C ASP A 452 7.74 5.54 -5.18
N ARG A 453 8.83 6.08 -4.62
CA ARG A 453 9.54 5.48 -3.46
C ARG A 453 9.27 6.23 -2.16
N VAL A 454 8.63 7.40 -2.24
CA VAL A 454 8.25 8.21 -1.07
C VAL A 454 7.21 7.44 -0.26
N GLY A 455 7.42 7.30 1.05
CA GLY A 455 6.49 6.60 1.96
C GLY A 455 6.86 5.15 2.28
N ALA A 456 7.62 4.48 1.40
CA ALA A 456 7.84 3.04 1.54
C ALA A 456 8.57 2.63 2.84
N GLY A 457 9.46 3.51 3.33
CA GLY A 457 10.12 3.35 4.62
C GLY A 457 9.18 3.53 5.81
N ASP A 458 8.21 4.45 5.69
CA ASP A 458 7.18 4.73 6.70
C ASP A 458 6.20 3.57 6.82
N ALA A 459 5.76 3.03 5.68
CA ALA A 459 4.97 1.80 5.59
C ALA A 459 5.68 0.60 6.22
N PHE A 460 6.98 0.42 5.92
CA PHE A 460 7.80 -0.64 6.49
C PHE A 460 7.91 -0.49 8.01
N LEU A 461 8.30 0.69 8.50
CA LEU A 461 8.41 1.01 9.92
C LEU A 461 7.11 0.70 10.66
N SER A 462 5.99 1.15 10.10
CA SER A 462 4.66 1.01 10.68
C SER A 462 4.30 -0.44 10.91
N LEU A 463 4.32 -1.27 9.86
CA LEU A 463 3.83 -2.65 10.00
C LEU A 463 4.86 -3.60 10.61
N ALA A 464 6.16 -3.43 10.34
CA ALA A 464 7.19 -4.22 11.01
C ALA A 464 7.25 -3.91 12.50
N GLY A 465 7.19 -2.62 12.86
CA GLY A 465 7.16 -2.18 14.26
C GLY A 465 5.93 -2.69 15.00
N LEU A 466 4.73 -2.62 14.37
CA LEU A 466 3.51 -3.17 14.93
C LEU A 466 3.58 -4.69 15.15
N CYS A 467 4.12 -5.44 14.18
CA CYS A 467 4.29 -6.89 14.31
C CYS A 467 5.20 -7.24 15.50
N LEU A 468 6.35 -6.56 15.63
CA LEU A 468 7.30 -6.81 16.73
C LEU A 468 6.71 -6.42 18.10
N ALA A 469 5.96 -5.32 18.18
CA ALA A 469 5.23 -4.95 19.40
C ALA A 469 4.06 -5.89 19.74
N GLY A 470 3.59 -6.64 18.75
CA GLY A 470 2.62 -7.72 18.89
C GLY A 470 3.22 -9.09 19.22
N ASP A 471 4.53 -9.14 19.48
CA ASP A 471 5.28 -10.38 19.74
C ASP A 471 5.29 -11.38 18.56
N LEU A 472 5.06 -10.90 17.32
CA LEU A 472 5.20 -11.74 16.13
C LEU A 472 6.69 -12.03 15.86
N PRO A 473 7.02 -13.18 15.23
CA PRO A 473 8.39 -13.53 14.87
C PRO A 473 9.07 -12.46 13.99
N PRO A 474 10.38 -12.21 14.15
CA PRO A 474 11.09 -11.17 13.38
C PRO A 474 11.09 -11.37 11.86
N ASP A 475 11.14 -12.62 11.39
CA ASP A 475 10.98 -12.98 9.97
C ASP A 475 9.56 -12.67 9.45
N VAL A 476 8.53 -12.90 10.27
CA VAL A 476 7.16 -12.48 9.94
C VAL A 476 7.06 -10.96 9.88
N ALA A 477 7.63 -10.24 10.86
CA ALA A 477 7.64 -8.79 10.86
C ALA A 477 8.38 -8.20 9.64
N LEU A 478 9.54 -8.78 9.28
CA LEU A 478 10.30 -8.41 8.09
C LEU A 478 9.50 -8.67 6.80
N PHE A 479 8.83 -9.82 6.71
CA PHE A 479 7.99 -10.16 5.55
C PHE A 479 6.82 -9.18 5.42
N ILE A 480 6.05 -8.96 6.48
CA ILE A 480 4.88 -8.07 6.46
C ILE A 480 5.31 -6.62 6.19
N GLY A 481 6.38 -6.13 6.82
CA GLY A 481 6.94 -4.80 6.53
C GLY A 481 7.41 -4.67 5.07
N SER A 482 8.04 -5.72 4.52
CA SER A 482 8.47 -5.75 3.11
C SER A 482 7.28 -5.75 2.15
N VAL A 483 6.20 -6.47 2.47
CA VAL A 483 4.95 -6.45 1.70
C VAL A 483 4.31 -5.07 1.76
N ALA A 484 4.32 -4.43 2.93
CA ALA A 484 3.82 -3.07 3.12
C ALA A 484 4.53 -2.09 2.17
N ALA A 485 5.86 -2.07 2.23
CA ALA A 485 6.70 -1.25 1.35
C ALA A 485 6.47 -1.59 -0.14
N ALA A 486 6.30 -2.87 -0.47
CA ALA A 486 6.07 -3.33 -1.85
C ALA A 486 4.72 -2.87 -2.42
N ILE A 487 3.69 -2.70 -1.59
CA ILE A 487 2.40 -2.10 -1.97
C ILE A 487 2.57 -0.58 -2.10
N ASP A 488 3.22 0.04 -1.11
CA ASP A 488 3.38 1.49 -1.04
C ASP A 488 4.14 2.05 -2.24
N VAL A 489 5.19 1.37 -2.72
CA VAL A 489 5.93 1.82 -3.91
C VAL A 489 5.12 1.82 -5.21
N GLN A 490 3.91 1.22 -5.21
CA GLN A 490 2.99 1.23 -6.34
C GLN A 490 1.96 2.38 -6.27
N ILE A 491 1.96 3.12 -5.16
CA ILE A 491 1.11 4.26 -4.89
C ILE A 491 1.95 5.53 -5.10
N VAL A 492 1.32 6.59 -5.61
CA VAL A 492 1.99 7.89 -5.72
C VAL A 492 1.97 8.54 -4.33
N CYS A 493 3.15 8.73 -3.73
CA CYS A 493 3.30 9.29 -2.38
C CYS A 493 2.41 8.54 -1.36
N ASN A 494 1.77 9.28 -0.46
CA ASN A 494 0.85 8.74 0.55
C ASN A 494 -0.62 8.87 0.13
N ARG A 495 -0.91 8.79 -1.17
CA ARG A 495 -2.27 8.96 -1.71
C ARG A 495 -3.27 7.99 -1.11
N GLU A 496 -2.87 6.75 -0.91
CA GLU A 496 -3.64 5.72 -0.23
C GLU A 496 -2.79 5.16 0.90
N SER A 497 -3.38 4.95 2.08
CA SER A 497 -2.74 4.15 3.12
C SER A 497 -2.91 2.67 2.82
N ILE A 498 -1.97 1.87 3.33
CA ILE A 498 -2.05 0.41 3.23
C ILE A 498 -3.24 -0.10 4.04
N HIS A 499 -4.26 -0.57 3.33
CA HIS A 499 -5.41 -1.23 3.94
C HIS A 499 -5.18 -2.74 4.16
N PRO A 500 -5.73 -3.32 5.24
CA PRO A 500 -5.59 -4.74 5.54
C PRO A 500 -6.05 -5.65 4.39
N VAL A 501 -7.16 -5.30 3.72
CA VAL A 501 -7.69 -6.07 2.60
C VAL A 501 -6.66 -6.17 1.46
N THR A 502 -6.01 -5.06 1.13
CA THR A 502 -4.97 -5.02 0.09
C THR A 502 -3.74 -5.80 0.53
N LEU A 503 -3.29 -5.61 1.78
CA LEU A 503 -2.17 -6.35 2.35
C LEU A 503 -2.42 -7.86 2.32
N PHE A 504 -3.55 -8.33 2.83
CA PHE A 504 -3.88 -9.76 2.90
C PHE A 504 -4.03 -10.37 1.51
N LYS A 505 -4.65 -9.68 0.54
CA LYS A 505 -4.68 -10.15 -0.85
C LYS A 505 -3.28 -10.29 -1.44
N TYR A 506 -2.39 -9.35 -1.12
CA TYR A 506 -1.00 -9.41 -1.57
C TYR A 506 -0.24 -10.58 -0.94
N VAL A 507 -0.36 -10.75 0.38
CA VAL A 507 0.20 -11.90 1.12
C VAL A 507 -0.32 -13.21 0.54
N SER A 508 -1.63 -13.34 0.33
CA SER A 508 -2.24 -14.53 -0.31
C SER A 508 -1.66 -14.81 -1.69
N THR A 509 -1.39 -13.77 -2.50
CA THR A 509 -0.73 -13.98 -3.80
C THR A 509 0.71 -14.44 -3.65
N LEU A 510 1.47 -13.92 -2.70
CA LEU A 510 2.84 -14.34 -2.46
C LEU A 510 2.93 -15.76 -1.87
N MET A 511 1.92 -16.16 -1.08
CA MET A 511 1.85 -17.46 -0.41
C MET A 511 1.29 -18.59 -1.30
N LYS A 512 0.69 -18.25 -2.46
CA LYS A 512 0.29 -19.19 -3.52
C LYS A 512 1.47 -19.53 -4.42
#